data_AF-A0A7G2TTD4-F1
#
_entry.id   AF-A0A7G2TTD4-F1
#
_cell.length_a   1.000
_cell.length_b   1.000
_cell.length_c   1.000
_cell.angle_alpha   90.00
_cell.angle_beta   90.00
_cell.angle_gamma   90.00
#
_symmetry.space_group_name_H-M   'P 1'
#
loop_
_entity.id
_entity.type
_entity.pdbx_description
1 polymer ?
#
loop_
_entity_poly.entity_id
_entity_poly.type
_entity_poly.pdbx_seq_one_letter_code
_entity_poly.pdbx_strand_id
1 'polypeptide(L)'
;MMKMQINGSETGTVRVFHLDLPPEAVERFTTQAGTGEYPLQYALGASHLRPAFVDVVALRDLGDMALSAYLAEAYQVPSRELRDLRPQLDALHGHVVILPSQAFDHQSQELAVASPLRWVGTFSEERARPRGPKLRSTSAEGRSAGTAPTGEAPKSRALLFTLIALAVVVLLLAVALFGTAG
;
A
#
# COMPACT_ATOMS: atom_id res chain seq x y z
N MET A 1 -10.98 -18.79 -10.97
CA MET A 1 -9.60 -18.61 -10.46
C MET A 1 -8.82 -17.85 -11.52
N MET A 2 -8.22 -16.73 -11.16
CA MET A 2 -7.46 -15.84 -12.05
C MET A 2 -5.98 -15.93 -11.68
N LYS A 3 -5.09 -15.88 -12.67
CA LYS A 3 -3.64 -15.88 -12.44
C LYS A 3 -3.05 -14.55 -12.87
N MET A 4 -2.10 -14.01 -12.09
CA MET A 4 -1.32 -12.85 -12.48
C MET A 4 0.12 -12.95 -11.96
N GLN A 5 1.05 -12.30 -12.64
CA GLN A 5 2.44 -12.26 -12.22
C GLN A 5 2.73 -10.94 -11.49
N ILE A 6 3.44 -11.05 -10.37
CA ILE A 6 4.02 -9.94 -9.63
C ILE A 6 5.50 -9.90 -9.96
N ASN A 7 5.99 -8.74 -10.37
CA ASN A 7 7.41 -8.52 -10.54
C ASN A 7 7.94 -7.82 -9.29
N GLY A 8 8.91 -8.42 -8.58
CA GLY A 8 9.49 -7.84 -7.38
C GLY A 8 10.17 -6.47 -7.57
N SER A 9 10.54 -6.13 -8.82
CA SER A 9 11.08 -4.82 -9.17
C SER A 9 10.00 -3.79 -9.56
N GLU A 10 8.71 -4.17 -9.56
CA GLU A 10 7.64 -3.22 -9.86
C GLU A 10 7.48 -2.21 -8.71
N THR A 11 7.19 -0.97 -9.08
CA THR A 11 6.96 0.12 -8.13
C THR A 11 5.83 1.01 -8.63
N GLY A 12 5.09 1.58 -7.68
CA GLY A 12 3.97 2.48 -7.99
C GLY A 12 2.86 1.75 -8.74
N THR A 13 2.50 0.56 -8.29
CA THR A 13 1.42 -0.25 -8.86
C THR A 13 0.46 -0.62 -7.76
N VAL A 14 -0.82 -0.34 -7.97
CA VAL A 14 -1.90 -0.57 -7.01
C VAL A 14 -2.88 -1.54 -7.62
N ARG A 15 -3.17 -2.62 -6.91
CA ARG A 15 -4.12 -3.65 -7.34
C ARG A 15 -5.35 -3.59 -6.45
N VAL A 16 -6.51 -3.64 -7.08
CA VAL A 16 -7.81 -3.59 -6.38
C VAL A 16 -8.54 -4.90 -6.60
N PHE A 17 -8.99 -5.49 -5.50
CA PHE A 17 -9.78 -6.71 -5.48
C PHE A 17 -11.09 -6.42 -4.77
N HIS A 18 -12.19 -6.87 -5.35
CA HIS A 18 -13.47 -6.94 -4.65
C HIS A 18 -13.46 -8.17 -3.75
N LEU A 19 -13.95 -8.01 -2.53
CA LEU A 19 -14.07 -9.07 -1.54
C LEU A 19 -15.56 -9.43 -1.38
N ASP A 20 -15.94 -10.56 -1.97
CA ASP A 20 -17.30 -11.07 -1.94
C ASP A 20 -17.54 -11.89 -0.66
N LEU A 21 -17.62 -11.17 0.46
CA LEU A 21 -17.95 -11.73 1.77
C LEU A 21 -18.95 -10.84 2.49
N PRO A 22 -19.81 -11.44 3.35
CA PRO A 22 -20.62 -10.66 4.26
C PRO A 22 -19.72 -9.96 5.30
N PRO A 23 -20.10 -8.76 5.80
CA PRO A 23 -19.24 -7.93 6.64
C PRO A 23 -18.67 -8.65 7.88
N GLU A 24 -19.45 -9.54 8.50
CA GLU A 24 -19.06 -10.31 9.68
C GLU A 24 -17.94 -11.33 9.43
N ALA A 25 -17.69 -11.70 8.17
CA ALA A 25 -16.63 -12.63 7.80
C ALA A 25 -15.33 -11.93 7.36
N VAL A 26 -15.39 -10.62 7.07
CA VAL A 26 -14.26 -9.86 6.49
C VAL A 26 -13.07 -9.84 7.45
N GLU A 27 -13.27 -9.43 8.70
CA GLU A 27 -12.18 -9.29 9.68
C GLU A 27 -11.41 -10.61 9.87
N ARG A 28 -12.12 -11.73 10.00
CA ARG A 28 -11.51 -13.06 10.14
C ARG A 28 -10.73 -13.46 8.88
N PHE A 29 -11.22 -13.09 7.72
CA PHE A 29 -10.59 -13.42 6.44
C PHE A 29 -9.33 -12.58 6.17
N THR A 30 -9.33 -11.31 6.55
CA THR A 30 -8.27 -10.35 6.26
C THR A 30 -7.23 -10.17 7.36
N THR A 31 -7.41 -10.84 8.50
CA THR A 31 -6.47 -10.81 9.63
C THR A 31 -5.62 -12.08 9.65
N GLN A 32 -4.30 -11.91 9.84
CA GLN A 32 -3.42 -13.04 10.10
C GLN A 32 -3.62 -13.51 11.55
N ALA A 33 -4.03 -14.76 11.72
CA ALA A 33 -4.19 -15.37 13.03
C ALA A 33 -2.84 -15.54 13.74
N GLY A 34 -2.83 -15.59 15.07
CA GLY A 34 -1.62 -15.85 15.86
C GLY A 34 -0.94 -17.21 15.57
N THR A 35 -1.67 -18.14 14.95
CA THR A 35 -1.15 -19.42 14.44
C THR A 35 -0.35 -19.28 13.14
N GLY A 36 -0.34 -18.10 12.53
CA GLY A 36 0.26 -17.82 11.23
C GLY A 36 -0.68 -18.00 10.04
N GLU A 37 -1.88 -18.58 10.24
CA GLU A 37 -2.89 -18.72 9.20
C GLU A 37 -3.33 -17.35 8.68
N TYR A 38 -3.34 -17.19 7.36
CA TYR A 38 -3.78 -15.96 6.72
C TYR A 38 -4.68 -16.25 5.51
N PRO A 39 -6.01 -16.32 5.71
CA PRO A 39 -6.96 -16.71 4.65
C PRO A 39 -6.87 -15.83 3.39
N LEU A 40 -6.67 -14.52 3.57
CA LEU A 40 -6.46 -13.60 2.45
C LEU A 40 -5.24 -13.97 1.61
N GLN A 41 -4.10 -14.28 2.24
CA GLN A 41 -2.89 -14.67 1.53
C GLN A 41 -3.11 -15.96 0.72
N TYR A 42 -3.80 -16.94 1.31
CA TYR A 42 -4.15 -18.19 0.62
C TYR A 42 -5.09 -17.96 -0.56
N ALA A 43 -6.11 -17.12 -0.40
CA ALA A 43 -7.04 -16.80 -1.48
C ALA A 43 -6.39 -15.98 -2.62
N LEU A 44 -5.37 -15.17 -2.32
CA LEU A 44 -4.53 -14.54 -3.34
C LEU A 44 -3.60 -15.55 -4.03
N GLY A 45 -3.35 -16.70 -3.41
CA GLY A 45 -2.30 -17.64 -3.82
C GLY A 45 -0.90 -17.04 -3.68
N ALA A 46 -0.73 -16.08 -2.76
CA ALA A 46 0.53 -15.35 -2.59
C ALA A 46 1.51 -16.15 -1.73
N SER A 47 2.76 -16.29 -2.19
CA SER A 47 3.84 -16.86 -1.37
C SER A 47 4.27 -15.89 -0.27
N HIS A 48 4.16 -14.58 -0.51
CA HIS A 48 4.46 -13.55 0.47
C HIS A 48 3.48 -12.39 0.36
N LEU A 49 2.95 -12.00 1.52
CA LEU A 49 2.03 -10.87 1.66
C LEU A 49 2.30 -10.18 2.99
N ARG A 50 2.50 -8.86 2.97
CA ARG A 50 2.74 -8.06 4.16
C ARG A 50 1.44 -7.47 4.68
N PRO A 51 0.94 -7.88 5.86
CA PRO A 51 -0.32 -7.38 6.40
C PRO A 51 -0.36 -5.86 6.56
N ALA A 52 0.78 -5.23 6.88
CA ALA A 52 0.89 -3.78 7.05
C ALA A 52 0.63 -2.95 5.79
N PHE A 53 0.60 -3.58 4.61
CA PHE A 53 0.30 -2.94 3.33
C PHE A 53 -0.97 -3.51 2.69
N VAL A 54 -1.73 -4.31 3.42
CA VAL A 54 -3.06 -4.74 2.99
C VAL A 54 -4.05 -3.73 3.53
N ASP A 55 -4.73 -3.02 2.63
CA ASP A 55 -5.79 -2.10 2.99
C ASP A 55 -7.14 -2.73 2.65
N VAL A 56 -8.04 -2.78 3.64
CA VAL A 56 -9.36 -3.37 3.52
C VAL A 56 -10.38 -2.27 3.76
N VAL A 57 -11.02 -1.84 2.69
CA VAL A 57 -11.94 -0.71 2.72
C VAL A 57 -13.36 -1.22 2.62
N ALA A 58 -14.16 -0.93 3.64
CA ALA A 58 -15.61 -1.04 3.53
C ALA A 58 -16.12 0.17 2.74
N LEU A 59 -16.71 -0.08 1.57
CA LEU A 59 -17.11 1.00 0.65
C LEU A 59 -18.20 1.90 1.25
N ARG A 60 -19.00 1.39 2.19
CA ARG A 60 -19.98 2.19 2.93
C ARG A 60 -19.32 3.22 3.85
N ASP A 61 -18.10 2.96 4.32
CA ASP A 61 -17.40 3.83 5.27
C ASP A 61 -16.74 5.02 4.53
N LEU A 62 -16.70 4.99 3.19
CA LEU A 62 -16.29 6.13 2.36
C LEU A 62 -17.36 7.24 2.30
N GLY A 63 -18.60 6.97 2.73
CA GLY A 63 -19.69 7.95 2.70
C GLY A 63 -20.00 8.42 1.27
N ASP A 64 -19.90 9.73 1.05
CA ASP A 64 -20.14 10.36 -0.27
C ASP A 64 -18.92 10.23 -1.22
N MET A 65 -17.78 9.75 -0.74
CA MET A 65 -16.58 9.56 -1.54
C MET A 65 -16.67 8.27 -2.36
N ALA A 66 -16.53 8.38 -3.68
CA ALA A 66 -16.46 7.22 -4.56
C ALA A 66 -15.08 6.52 -4.46
N LEU A 67 -15.04 5.20 -4.71
CA LEU A 67 -13.79 4.42 -4.66
C LEU A 67 -12.72 4.99 -5.62
N SER A 68 -13.11 5.45 -6.81
CA SER A 68 -12.16 6.07 -7.73
C SER A 68 -11.53 7.35 -7.17
N ALA A 69 -12.27 8.16 -6.42
CA ALA A 69 -11.74 9.35 -5.75
C ALA A 69 -10.78 8.95 -4.62
N TYR A 70 -11.15 7.93 -3.83
CA TYR A 70 -10.29 7.38 -2.79
C TYR A 70 -8.95 6.88 -3.34
N LEU A 71 -8.95 6.14 -4.46
CA LEU A 71 -7.71 5.68 -5.11
C LEU A 71 -6.85 6.85 -5.63
N ALA A 72 -7.47 7.91 -6.12
CA ALA A 72 -6.74 9.10 -6.56
C ALA A 72 -6.09 9.84 -5.39
N GLU A 73 -6.77 9.94 -4.25
CA GLU A 73 -6.29 10.68 -3.08
C GLU A 73 -5.29 9.87 -2.24
N ALA A 74 -5.65 8.65 -1.82
CA ALA A 74 -4.85 7.85 -0.92
C ALA A 74 -3.63 7.21 -1.61
N TYR A 75 -3.81 6.79 -2.87
CA TYR A 75 -2.80 6.06 -3.63
C TYR A 75 -2.19 6.86 -4.78
N GLN A 76 -2.59 8.13 -4.95
CA GLN A 76 -2.05 9.01 -6.00
C GLN A 76 -2.20 8.39 -7.40
N VAL A 77 -3.29 7.64 -7.62
CA VAL A 77 -3.60 7.08 -8.94
C VAL A 77 -4.17 8.19 -9.82
N PRO A 78 -3.53 8.54 -10.95
CA PRO A 78 -3.95 9.66 -11.75
C PRO A 78 -5.28 9.35 -12.46
N SER A 79 -6.13 10.34 -12.62
CA SER A 79 -7.49 10.19 -13.19
C SER A 79 -7.50 9.54 -14.59
N ARG A 80 -6.40 9.65 -15.34
CA ARG A 80 -6.23 8.99 -16.65
C ARG A 80 -6.22 7.47 -16.57
N GLU A 81 -5.66 6.89 -15.50
CA GLU A 81 -5.62 5.44 -15.25
C GLU A 81 -6.98 4.92 -14.81
N LEU A 82 -7.77 5.76 -14.12
CA LEU A 82 -9.08 5.39 -13.59
C LEU A 82 -10.21 5.57 -14.59
N ARG A 83 -10.07 6.46 -15.58
CA ARG A 83 -11.17 6.93 -16.45
C ARG A 83 -12.06 5.82 -16.99
N ASP A 84 -11.45 4.78 -17.54
CA ASP A 84 -12.18 3.73 -18.27
C ASP A 84 -12.86 2.73 -17.30
N LEU A 85 -12.28 2.55 -16.10
CA LEU A 85 -12.78 1.65 -15.04
C LEU A 85 -13.62 2.38 -13.99
N ARG A 86 -13.69 3.71 -14.04
CA ARG A 86 -14.34 4.55 -13.03
C ARG A 86 -15.81 4.16 -12.77
N PRO A 87 -16.67 3.97 -13.79
CA PRO A 87 -18.06 3.56 -13.54
C PRO A 87 -18.16 2.21 -12.84
N GLN A 88 -17.21 1.30 -13.10
CA GLN A 88 -17.21 -0.05 -12.52
C GLN A 88 -16.71 -0.02 -11.07
N LEU A 89 -15.65 0.76 -10.80
CA LEU A 89 -15.12 0.98 -9.45
C LEU A 89 -16.18 1.62 -8.54
N ASP A 90 -16.86 2.64 -9.04
CA ASP A 90 -17.81 3.44 -8.27
C ASP A 90 -19.18 2.73 -8.11
N ALA A 91 -19.43 1.68 -8.88
CA ALA A 91 -20.60 0.81 -8.72
C ALA A 91 -20.36 -0.39 -7.80
N LEU A 92 -19.15 -0.55 -7.23
CA LEU A 92 -18.87 -1.62 -6.28
C LEU A 92 -19.59 -1.36 -4.94
N HIS A 93 -19.94 -2.46 -4.28
CA HIS A 93 -20.51 -2.45 -2.93
C HIS A 93 -19.82 -3.51 -2.06
N GLY A 94 -19.97 -3.39 -0.74
CA GLY A 94 -19.32 -4.28 0.21
C GLY A 94 -17.89 -3.84 0.52
N HIS A 95 -16.93 -4.74 0.34
CA HIS A 95 -15.54 -4.52 0.73
C HIS A 95 -14.60 -4.66 -0.47
N VAL A 96 -13.51 -3.91 -0.44
CA VAL A 96 -12.39 -4.05 -1.37
C VAL A 96 -11.09 -4.23 -0.61
N VAL A 97 -10.20 -5.00 -1.20
CA VAL A 97 -8.82 -5.14 -0.76
C VAL A 97 -7.93 -4.41 -1.76
N ILE A 98 -7.11 -3.48 -1.26
CA ILE A 98 -6.19 -2.68 -2.06
C ILE A 98 -4.77 -3.09 -1.67
N LEU A 99 -4.00 -3.50 -2.68
CA LEU A 99 -2.64 -4.02 -2.53
C LEU A 99 -1.69 -3.14 -3.37
N PRO A 100 -0.96 -2.20 -2.76
CA PRO A 100 0.12 -1.51 -3.44
C PRO A 100 1.32 -2.46 -3.59
N SER A 101 2.28 -2.12 -4.45
CA SER A 101 3.41 -3.01 -4.77
C SER A 101 4.25 -3.39 -3.55
N GLN A 102 4.25 -2.57 -2.48
CA GLN A 102 4.97 -2.90 -1.25
C GLN A 102 4.36 -4.06 -0.47
N ALA A 103 3.10 -4.45 -0.74
CA ALA A 103 2.45 -5.60 -0.11
C ALA A 103 3.17 -6.93 -0.41
N PHE A 104 3.93 -6.99 -1.50
CA PHE A 104 4.65 -8.19 -1.93
C PHE A 104 6.16 -8.16 -1.60
N ASP A 105 6.63 -7.17 -0.84
CA ASP A 105 8.01 -7.05 -0.34
C ASP A 105 9.10 -7.24 -1.40
N HIS A 106 8.90 -6.69 -2.60
CA HIS A 106 9.83 -6.84 -3.73
C HIS A 106 10.06 -8.30 -4.16
N GLN A 107 9.15 -9.22 -3.85
CA GLN A 107 9.23 -10.61 -4.27
C GLN A 107 8.42 -10.87 -5.54
N SER A 108 9.09 -11.40 -6.56
CA SER A 108 8.40 -11.91 -7.75
C SER A 108 7.65 -13.19 -7.41
N GLN A 109 6.36 -13.26 -7.77
CA GLN A 109 5.50 -14.40 -7.47
C GLN A 109 4.31 -14.46 -8.44
N GLU A 110 3.78 -15.66 -8.65
CA GLU A 110 2.50 -15.84 -9.35
C GLU A 110 1.38 -15.81 -8.31
N LEU A 111 0.43 -14.89 -8.48
CA LEU A 111 -0.82 -14.93 -7.72
C LEU A 111 -1.81 -15.84 -8.42
N ALA A 112 -2.53 -16.59 -7.60
CA ALA A 112 -3.53 -17.56 -8.02
C ALA A 112 -4.87 -17.21 -7.36
N VAL A 113 -5.41 -16.06 -7.75
CA VAL A 113 -6.55 -15.40 -7.11
C VAL A 113 -7.81 -16.26 -7.21
N ALA A 114 -8.35 -16.61 -6.06
CA ALA A 114 -9.52 -17.45 -5.88
C ALA A 114 -10.61 -16.74 -5.07
N SER A 115 -11.83 -17.29 -5.15
CA SER A 115 -12.95 -16.86 -4.31
C SER A 115 -12.54 -16.84 -2.83
N PRO A 116 -12.99 -15.86 -2.04
CA PRO A 116 -13.96 -14.80 -2.34
C PRO A 116 -13.38 -13.55 -3.01
N LEU A 117 -12.13 -13.57 -3.46
CA LEU A 117 -11.52 -12.42 -4.12
C LEU A 117 -11.83 -12.41 -5.62
N ARG A 118 -12.13 -11.22 -6.12
CA ARG A 118 -12.24 -10.95 -7.55
C ARG A 118 -11.39 -9.76 -7.92
N TRP A 119 -10.46 -9.96 -8.85
CA TRP A 119 -9.68 -8.86 -9.38
C TRP A 119 -10.58 -7.85 -10.11
N VAL A 120 -10.38 -6.57 -9.82
CA VAL A 120 -11.11 -5.45 -10.43
C VAL A 120 -10.21 -4.70 -11.39
N GLY A 121 -8.98 -4.39 -10.97
CA GLY A 121 -8.07 -3.61 -11.80
C GLY A 121 -6.67 -3.48 -11.19
N THR A 122 -5.75 -3.04 -12.04
CA THR A 122 -4.37 -2.71 -11.67
C THR A 122 -4.07 -1.34 -12.25
N PHE A 123 -3.58 -0.45 -11.40
CA PHE A 123 -3.39 0.96 -11.73
C PHE A 123 -1.97 1.41 -11.41
N SER A 124 -1.45 2.35 -12.19
CA SER A 124 -0.14 2.96 -11.91
C SER A 124 -0.29 4.19 -11.03
N GLU A 125 0.54 4.31 -9.99
CA GLU A 125 0.66 5.53 -9.20
C GLU A 125 1.39 6.63 -10.01
N GLU A 126 1.09 7.90 -9.72
CA GLU A 126 1.81 9.02 -10.33
C GLU A 126 3.29 9.00 -9.87
N ARG A 127 4.20 8.54 -10.73
CA ARG A 127 5.63 8.64 -10.46
C ARG A 127 6.09 10.08 -10.57
N ALA A 128 6.72 10.60 -9.52
CA ALA A 128 7.48 11.83 -9.60
C ALA A 128 8.52 11.69 -10.73
N ARG A 129 8.35 12.47 -11.81
CA ARG A 129 9.31 12.50 -12.91
C ARG A 129 10.61 13.07 -12.36
N PRO A 130 11.76 12.37 -12.40
CA PRO A 130 13.02 12.95 -11.98
C PRO A 130 13.33 14.12 -12.91
N ARG A 131 13.10 15.34 -12.42
CA ARG A 131 13.46 16.57 -13.12
C ARG A 131 14.90 16.88 -12.74
N GLY A 132 15.82 16.10 -13.31
CA GLY A 132 17.25 16.35 -13.21
C GLY A 132 17.84 16.44 -14.62
N PRO A 133 18.62 17.48 -14.95
CA PRO A 133 19.53 17.38 -16.08
C PRO A 133 20.47 16.18 -15.86
N LYS A 134 20.87 15.48 -16.93
CA LYS A 134 21.94 14.48 -16.85
C LYS A 134 23.15 15.19 -16.26
N LEU A 135 23.56 14.83 -15.04
CA LEU A 135 24.82 15.29 -14.45
C LEU A 135 25.97 14.77 -15.34
N ARG A 136 26.36 15.55 -16.35
CA ARG A 136 27.68 15.42 -16.98
C ARG A 136 28.64 16.23 -16.11
N SER A 137 29.22 15.61 -15.09
CA SER A 137 30.38 16.19 -14.42
C SER A 137 31.61 15.85 -15.26
N THR A 138 32.23 16.87 -15.86
CA THR A 138 33.56 16.79 -16.50
C THR A 138 34.66 17.14 -15.49
N SER A 139 34.42 17.02 -14.18
CA SER A 139 35.37 17.43 -13.13
C SER A 139 36.09 16.25 -12.47
N ALA A 140 36.24 15.12 -13.17
CA ALA A 140 37.04 13.98 -12.73
C ALA A 140 38.47 14.02 -13.29
N GLU A 141 39.12 15.19 -13.26
CA GLU A 141 40.56 15.31 -13.47
C GLU A 141 41.14 16.18 -12.34
N GLY A 142 41.76 15.56 -11.33
CA GLY A 142 42.44 16.33 -10.27
C GLY A 142 42.70 15.58 -8.98
N ARG A 143 43.80 14.81 -8.97
CA ARG A 143 44.65 14.34 -7.86
C ARG A 143 44.28 14.74 -6.41
N SER A 144 44.08 13.69 -5.59
CA SER A 144 44.40 13.50 -4.16
C SER A 144 44.95 14.68 -3.33
N ALA A 145 44.22 15.08 -2.28
CA ALA A 145 44.61 15.06 -0.85
C ALA A 145 43.68 15.95 0.00
N GLY A 146 43.22 15.44 1.14
CA GLY A 146 42.81 16.28 2.28
C GLY A 146 41.30 16.38 2.58
N THR A 147 40.92 15.72 3.68
CA THR A 147 39.93 16.15 4.69
C THR A 147 38.47 16.38 4.28
N ALA A 148 37.59 15.49 4.75
CA ALA A 148 36.15 15.73 4.85
C ALA A 148 35.84 16.90 5.82
N PRO A 149 34.74 17.65 5.60
CA PRO A 149 33.56 17.34 6.42
C PRO A 149 32.19 17.48 5.71
N THR A 150 31.29 16.60 6.17
CA THR A 150 29.85 16.73 6.45
C THR A 150 28.98 17.78 5.74
N GLY A 151 27.93 17.27 5.07
CA GLY A 151 26.65 17.94 4.78
C GLY A 151 25.93 17.18 3.66
N GLU A 152 24.72 16.63 3.77
CA GLU A 152 23.65 16.69 4.76
C GLU A 152 22.90 15.35 4.56
N ALA A 153 22.69 14.58 5.62
CA ALA A 153 21.95 13.32 5.51
C ALA A 153 20.52 13.62 5.03
N PRO A 154 19.93 12.83 4.11
CA PRO A 154 18.51 12.97 3.81
C PRO A 154 17.76 12.79 5.12
N LYS A 155 17.03 13.83 5.58
CA LYS A 155 16.21 13.76 6.79
C LYS A 155 15.35 12.51 6.68
N SER A 156 15.76 11.51 7.45
CA SER A 156 15.42 10.14 7.16
C SER A 156 13.94 9.96 7.41
N ARG A 157 13.29 9.18 6.55
CA ARG A 157 11.93 8.69 6.77
C ARG A 157 11.77 8.06 8.16
N ALA A 158 12.86 7.65 8.80
CA ALA A 158 12.89 7.20 10.19
C ALA A 158 12.46 8.26 11.21
N LEU A 159 12.71 9.56 10.96
CA LEU A 159 12.25 10.68 11.82
C LEU A 159 10.73 10.86 11.74
N LEU A 160 10.15 10.61 10.56
CA LEU A 160 8.70 10.61 10.36
C LEU A 160 8.04 9.39 11.04
N PHE A 161 8.65 8.20 10.89
CA PHE A 161 8.17 6.99 11.57
C PHE A 161 8.30 7.06 13.10
N THR A 162 9.33 7.73 13.63
CA THR A 162 9.45 7.96 15.09
C THR A 162 8.38 8.91 15.61
N LEU A 163 8.03 9.96 14.86
CA LEU A 163 6.94 10.86 15.23
C LEU A 163 5.58 10.15 15.24
N ILE A 164 5.31 9.30 14.24
CA ILE A 164 4.08 8.51 14.17
C ILE A 164 4.02 7.49 15.32
N ALA A 165 5.12 6.76 15.57
CA ALA A 165 5.18 5.80 16.68
C ALA A 165 4.95 6.49 18.04
N LEU A 166 5.53 7.68 18.26
CA LEU A 166 5.34 8.43 19.48
C LEU A 166 3.88 8.88 19.67
N ALA A 167 3.22 9.33 18.60
CA ALA A 167 1.80 9.72 18.64
C ALA A 167 0.88 8.55 19.03
N VAL A 168 1.16 7.34 18.51
CA VAL A 168 0.42 6.13 18.86
C VAL A 168 0.63 5.75 20.33
N VAL A 169 1.86 5.84 20.86
CA VAL A 169 2.13 5.55 22.28
C VAL A 169 1.40 6.53 23.21
N VAL A 170 1.41 7.83 22.89
CA VAL A 170 0.69 8.84 23.70
C VAL A 170 -0.81 8.59 23.68
N LEU A 171 -1.37 8.22 22.52
CA LEU A 171 -2.79 7.89 22.40
C LEU A 171 -3.17 6.66 23.24
N LEU A 172 -2.35 5.59 23.20
CA LEU A 172 -2.58 4.39 24.01
C LEU A 172 -2.49 4.68 25.52
N LEU A 173 -1.55 5.53 25.95
CA LEU A 173 -1.44 5.95 27.34
C LEU A 173 -2.64 6.80 27.78
N ALA A 174 -3.12 7.70 26.92
CA ALA A 174 -4.33 8.49 27.20
C ALA A 174 -5.54 7.56 27.36
N VAL A 175 -5.76 6.63 26.44
CA VAL A 175 -6.86 5.65 26.53
C VAL A 175 -6.74 4.79 27.78
N ALA A 176 -5.54 4.38 28.19
CA ALA A 176 -5.33 3.61 29.41
C ALA A 176 -5.60 4.43 30.70
N LEU A 177 -5.23 5.72 30.73
CA LEU A 177 -5.50 6.60 31.86
C LEU A 177 -6.98 7.00 31.96
N PHE A 178 -7.65 7.24 30.83
CA PHE A 178 -9.06 7.64 30.81
C PHE A 178 -10.04 6.46 30.82
N GLY A 179 -9.60 5.27 30.37
CA GLY A 179 -10.40 4.05 30.38
C GLY A 179 -10.42 3.30 31.72
N THR A 180 -9.55 3.66 32.67
CA THR A 180 -9.52 3.08 34.04
C THR A 180 -10.31 3.90 35.06
N ALA A 181 -10.90 5.02 34.64
CA ALA A 181 -11.71 5.91 35.49
C ALA A 181 -13.22 5.84 35.19
N GLY A 182 -13.68 4.80 34.49
CA GLY A 182 -15.09 4.53 34.18
C GLY A 182 -15.62 3.27 34.85
#